data_AF-A0A0W0FLX5-F1
#
_entry.id   AF-A0A0W0FLX5-F1
#
_cell.length_a   1.000
_cell.length_b   1.000
_cell.length_c   1.000
_cell.angle_alpha   90.00
_cell.angle_beta   90.00
_cell.angle_gamma   90.00
#
_symmetry.space_group_name_H-M   'P 1'
#
loop_
_entity.id
_entity.type
_entity.pdbx_description
1 polymer ?
#
loop_
_entity_poly.entity_id
_entity_poly.type
_entity_poly.pdbx_seq_one_letter_code
_entity_poly.pdbx_strand_id
1 'polypeptide(L)'
;MGHISNANNFKPVKSLPLENGDKVAMGNYVIAQLPSIKHIAQVAEIIQHCNRWLVVLVKVLNAGPEASVHGMPQLTTQTPTVYMPLPPEKILCVVNIQHDCVRNKCTVQQTIVVCQEQQDTELRKGQVVH
;
A
#
# COMPACT_ATOMS: atom_id res chain seq x y z
N MET A 1 20.19 -4.08 33.56
CA MET A 1 20.68 -2.79 33.03
C MET A 1 19.75 -2.38 31.89
N GLY A 2 18.81 -1.47 32.19
CA GLY A 2 17.84 -0.99 31.19
C GLY A 2 18.51 0.00 30.26
N HIS A 3 18.63 -0.36 28.97
CA HIS A 3 19.00 0.59 27.94
C HIS A 3 17.81 1.52 27.70
N ILE A 4 17.90 2.74 28.22
CA ILE A 4 17.05 3.86 27.83
C ILE A 4 17.46 4.19 26.39
N SER A 5 16.64 3.76 25.42
CA SER A 5 16.83 4.11 24.01
C SER A 5 16.53 5.61 23.84
N ASN A 6 17.55 6.40 23.54
CA ASN A 6 17.38 7.78 23.11
C ASN A 6 16.41 7.84 21.92
N ALA A 7 15.35 8.64 22.06
CA ALA A 7 14.33 8.84 21.02
C ALA A 7 14.88 9.40 19.69
N ASN A 8 16.11 9.91 19.69
CA ASN A 8 16.80 10.47 18.52
C ASN A 8 17.33 9.44 17.52
N ASN A 9 17.17 8.14 17.79
CA ASN A 9 17.74 7.09 16.95
C ASN A 9 16.79 6.58 15.87
N PHE A 10 15.51 6.98 15.90
CA PHE A 10 14.50 6.59 14.91
C PHE A 10 14.29 7.71 13.90
N LYS A 11 14.36 7.35 12.61
CA LYS A 11 14.14 8.27 11.51
C LYS A 11 13.04 7.73 10.59
N PRO A 12 12.00 8.52 10.28
CA PRO A 12 11.02 8.13 9.28
C PRO A 12 11.66 8.16 7.88
N VAL A 13 11.35 7.16 7.07
CA VAL A 13 11.82 7.00 5.71
C VAL A 13 10.63 7.15 4.77
N LYS A 14 10.79 7.91 3.68
CA LYS A 14 9.69 8.15 2.73
C LYS A 14 9.39 6.92 1.86
N SER A 15 10.42 6.19 1.49
CA SER A 15 10.32 5.01 0.63
C SER A 15 11.55 4.13 0.72
N LEU A 16 11.40 2.84 0.43
CA LEU A 16 12.48 1.87 0.33
C LEU A 16 12.35 1.05 -0.97
N PRO A 17 13.45 0.70 -1.64
CA PRO A 17 13.43 -0.32 -2.68
C PRO A 17 13.36 -1.72 -2.06
N LEU A 18 12.56 -2.60 -2.65
CA LEU A 18 12.51 -4.03 -2.34
C LEU A 18 13.46 -4.81 -3.24
N GLU A 19 13.78 -6.05 -2.85
CA GLU A 19 14.66 -6.94 -3.62
C GLU A 19 14.08 -7.31 -5.00
N ASN A 20 12.76 -7.30 -5.13
CA ASN A 20 12.07 -7.57 -6.40
C ASN A 20 12.08 -6.37 -7.36
N GLY A 21 12.69 -5.24 -6.97
CA GLY A 21 12.74 -4.00 -7.77
C GLY A 21 11.58 -3.03 -7.52
N ASP A 22 10.56 -3.42 -6.76
CA ASP A 22 9.46 -2.52 -6.40
C ASP A 22 9.94 -1.43 -5.43
N LYS A 23 9.26 -0.29 -5.45
CA LYS A 23 9.47 0.78 -4.48
C LYS A 23 8.28 0.89 -3.54
N VAL A 24 8.51 0.59 -2.27
CA VAL A 24 7.50 0.74 -1.21
C VAL A 24 7.59 2.13 -0.62
N ALA A 25 6.45 2.82 -0.53
CA ALA A 25 6.29 4.10 0.13
C ALA A 25 5.08 4.08 1.08
N MET A 26 4.99 5.08 1.96
CA MET A 26 3.82 5.27 2.81
C MET A 26 2.53 5.36 1.97
N GLY A 27 1.46 4.74 2.45
CA GLY A 27 0.16 4.68 1.78
C GLY A 27 0.06 3.60 0.68
N ASN A 28 1.17 3.02 0.22
CA ASN A 28 1.12 1.90 -0.72
C ASN A 28 0.47 0.68 -0.09
N TYR A 29 -0.19 -0.12 -0.93
CA TYR A 29 -0.68 -1.43 -0.57
C TYR A 29 0.35 -2.47 -0.97
N VAL A 30 0.53 -3.47 -0.13
CA VAL A 30 1.55 -4.51 -0.31
C VAL A 30 0.99 -5.88 0.00
N ILE A 31 1.60 -6.91 -0.59
CA ILE A 31 1.45 -8.28 -0.12
C ILE A 31 2.56 -8.56 0.88
N ALA A 32 2.18 -8.82 2.12
CA ALA A 32 3.08 -9.21 3.18
C ALA A 32 3.03 -10.72 3.43
N GLN A 33 4.20 -11.35 3.55
CA GLN A 33 4.34 -12.73 3.97
C GLN A 33 4.41 -12.80 5.50
N LEU A 34 3.36 -13.33 6.11
CA LEU A 34 3.38 -13.76 7.50
C LEU A 34 3.64 -15.27 7.57
N PRO A 35 4.04 -15.83 8.73
CA PRO A 35 4.52 -17.21 8.82
C PRO A 35 3.63 -18.27 8.15
N SER A 36 2.31 -18.06 8.14
CA SER A 36 1.36 -19.05 7.59
C SER A 36 0.49 -18.53 6.45
N ILE A 37 0.38 -17.21 6.24
CA ILE A 37 -0.60 -16.62 5.32
C ILE A 37 -0.03 -15.34 4.69
N LYS A 38 -0.41 -15.08 3.43
CA LYS A 38 -0.15 -13.80 2.76
C LYS A 38 -1.30 -12.84 3.03
N HIS A 39 -0.97 -11.63 3.45
CA HIS A 39 -1.95 -10.60 3.75
C HIS A 39 -1.77 -9.40 2.82
N ILE A 40 -2.90 -8.79 2.45
CA ILE A 40 -2.88 -7.45 1.89
C ILE A 40 -2.78 -6.48 3.07
N ALA A 41 -1.86 -5.54 2.99
CA ALA A 41 -1.68 -4.53 4.02
C ALA A 41 -1.38 -3.17 3.39
N GLN A 42 -1.69 -2.11 4.11
CA GLN A 42 -1.34 -0.74 3.74
C GLN A 42 -0.14 -0.28 4.57
N VAL A 43 0.87 0.29 3.93
CA VAL A 43 2.04 0.82 4.63
C VAL A 43 1.64 2.09 5.38
N ALA A 44 1.71 2.03 6.70
CA ALA A 44 1.43 3.15 7.58
C ALA A 44 2.68 4.00 7.81
N GLU A 45 3.82 3.35 8.05
CA GLU A 45 5.08 4.04 8.33
C GLU A 45 6.28 3.17 7.94
N ILE A 46 7.40 3.82 7.64
CA ILE A 46 8.69 3.16 7.46
C ILE A 46 9.67 3.84 8.41
N ILE A 47 10.24 3.06 9.32
CA ILE A 47 11.12 3.54 10.38
C ILE A 47 12.50 2.90 10.22
N GLN A 48 13.54 3.73 10.25
CA GLN A 48 14.92 3.28 10.29
C GLN A 48 15.55 3.65 11.62
N HIS A 49 16.27 2.72 12.24
CA HIS A 49 16.99 2.96 13.48
C HIS A 49 18.51 2.93 13.27
N CYS A 50 19.18 4.06 13.49
CA CYS A 50 20.63 4.23 13.38
C CYS A 50 21.29 3.58 12.15
N ASN A 51 20.60 3.54 11.01
CA ASN A 51 21.02 2.82 9.79
C ASN A 51 21.31 1.31 9.97
N ARG A 52 20.87 0.70 11.08
CA ARG A 52 21.13 -0.72 11.38
C ARG A 52 19.96 -1.63 11.06
N TRP A 53 18.74 -1.17 11.35
CA TRP A 53 17.53 -1.93 11.06
C TRP A 53 16.45 -1.01 10.51
N LEU A 54 15.64 -1.59 9.63
CA LEU A 54 14.52 -0.93 8.99
C LEU A 54 13.27 -1.77 9.25
N VAL A 55 12.20 -1.12 9.64
CA VAL A 55 10.90 -1.75 9.88
C VAL A 55 9.83 -0.96 9.15
N VAL A 56 8.91 -1.71 8.55
CA VAL A 56 7.74 -1.20 7.88
C VAL A 56 6.55 -1.53 8.75
N LEU A 57 5.89 -0.51 9.27
CA LEU A 57 4.63 -0.67 9.97
C LEU A 57 3.51 -0.75 8.94
N VAL A 58 2.81 -1.88 8.92
CA VAL A 58 1.70 -2.10 7.99
C VAL A 58 0.38 -2.26 8.74
N LYS A 59 -0.69 -1.72 8.16
CA LYS A 59 -2.08 -1.90 8.58
C LYS A 59 -2.68 -3.07 7.81
N VAL A 60 -3.10 -4.10 8.51
CA VAL A 60 -3.60 -5.35 7.91
C VAL A 60 -5.03 -5.16 7.40
N LEU A 61 -5.29 -5.65 6.20
CA LEU A 61 -6.59 -5.57 5.55
C LEU A 61 -7.13 -6.98 5.26
N ASN A 62 -8.46 -7.10 5.29
CA ASN A 62 -9.16 -8.29 4.87
C ASN A 62 -9.90 -8.05 3.56
N ALA A 63 -10.05 -9.08 2.75
CA ALA A 63 -11.12 -9.10 1.76
C ALA A 63 -12.45 -9.23 2.52
N GLY A 64 -13.27 -8.18 2.45
CA GLY A 64 -14.61 -8.16 2.97
C GLY A 64 -15.56 -9.04 2.15
N PRO A 65 -16.71 -9.40 2.73
CA PRO A 65 -17.73 -10.20 2.04
C PRO A 65 -18.44 -9.40 0.93
N GLU A 66 -18.39 -8.07 0.98
CA GLU A 66 -18.98 -7.21 -0.03
C GLU A 66 -18.10 -7.16 -1.28
N ALA A 67 -18.70 -7.45 -2.42
CA ALA A 67 -18.11 -7.16 -3.72
C ALA A 67 -18.51 -5.75 -4.16
N SER A 68 -17.61 -5.06 -4.86
CA SER A 68 -17.94 -3.87 -5.65
C SER A 68 -18.99 -4.19 -6.71
N VAL A 69 -19.53 -3.15 -7.34
CA VAL A 69 -20.47 -3.27 -8.49
C VAL A 69 -19.88 -4.12 -9.63
N HIS A 70 -18.55 -4.25 -9.69
CA HIS A 70 -17.82 -5.03 -10.68
C HIS A 70 -17.44 -6.44 -10.22
N GLY A 71 -17.96 -6.90 -9.07
CA GLY A 71 -17.70 -8.24 -8.54
C GLY A 71 -16.33 -8.40 -7.86
N MET A 72 -15.56 -7.31 -7.69
CA MET A 72 -14.26 -7.35 -7.01
C MET A 72 -14.42 -7.29 -5.50
N PRO A 73 -13.75 -8.15 -4.70
CA PRO A 73 -13.80 -8.10 -3.24
C PRO A 73 -13.33 -6.74 -2.72
N GLN A 74 -14.08 -6.16 -1.78
CA GLN A 74 -13.67 -4.92 -1.14
C GLN A 74 -12.65 -5.18 -0.04
N LEU A 75 -11.69 -4.29 0.12
CA LEU A 75 -10.77 -4.36 1.26
C LEU A 75 -11.36 -3.63 2.45
N THR A 76 -11.43 -4.32 3.58
CA THR A 76 -11.90 -3.75 4.85
C THR A 76 -10.77 -3.77 5.87
N THR A 77 -10.79 -2.77 6.75
CA THR A 77 -9.91 -2.78 7.92
C THR A 77 -10.46 -3.78 8.92
N GLN A 78 -9.58 -4.54 9.57
CA GLN A 78 -9.96 -5.41 10.69
C GLN A 78 -10.49 -4.57 11.87
N THR A 79 -11.46 -5.11 12.61
CA THR A 79 -11.95 -4.50 13.86
C THR A 79 -11.64 -5.46 15.01
N PRO A 80 -10.69 -5.15 15.91
CA PRO A 80 -9.89 -3.92 16.00
C PRO A 80 -8.86 -3.78 14.87
N THR A 81 -8.43 -2.56 14.58
CA THR A 81 -7.40 -2.31 13.57
C THR A 81 -6.08 -2.92 14.00
N VAL A 82 -5.53 -3.81 13.17
CA VAL A 82 -4.27 -4.50 13.44
C VAL A 82 -3.15 -3.82 12.67
N TYR A 83 -2.15 -3.34 13.41
CA TYR A 83 -0.88 -2.91 12.87
C TYR A 83 0.19 -3.95 13.15
N MET A 84 1.06 -4.21 12.19
CA MET A 84 2.16 -5.16 12.33
C MET A 84 3.47 -4.55 11.85
N PRO A 85 4.53 -4.57 12.68
CA PRO A 85 5.87 -4.23 12.23
C PRO A 85 6.45 -5.42 11.46
N LEU A 86 6.87 -5.17 10.23
CA LEU A 86 7.50 -6.17 9.37
C LEU A 86 8.88 -5.68 8.94
N PRO A 87 9.87 -6.58 8.85
CA PRO A 87 11.11 -6.25 8.17
C PRO A 87 10.85 -6.28 6.65
N PRO A 88 11.62 -5.53 5.83
CA PRO A 88 11.35 -5.35 4.40
C PRO A 88 11.28 -6.65 3.60
N GLU A 89 12.02 -7.67 4.02
CA GLU A 89 12.09 -8.98 3.35
C GLU A 89 10.78 -9.77 3.45
N LYS A 90 9.86 -9.34 4.33
CA LYS A 90 8.50 -9.89 4.41
C LYS A 90 7.52 -9.18 3.49
N ILE A 91 7.94 -8.12 2.80
CA ILE A 91 7.12 -7.46 1.79
C ILE A 91 7.45 -8.08 0.42
N LEU A 92 6.49 -8.81 -0.13
CA LEU A 92 6.70 -9.56 -1.37
C LEU A 92 6.62 -8.68 -2.62
N CYS A 93 5.69 -7.73 -2.62
CA CYS A 93 5.50 -6.79 -3.72
C CYS A 93 4.55 -5.66 -3.32
N VAL A 94 4.60 -4.57 -4.10
CA VAL A 94 3.60 -3.51 -4.08
C VAL A 94 2.43 -3.90 -4.99
N VAL A 95 1.21 -3.71 -4.51
CA VAL A 95 -0.01 -3.98 -5.27
C VAL A 95 -0.83 -2.71 -5.43
N ASN A 96 -1.50 -2.61 -6.56
CA ASN A 96 -2.46 -1.54 -6.80
C ASN A 96 -3.85 -1.97 -6.33
N ILE A 97 -4.48 -1.15 -5.49
CA ILE A 97 -5.86 -1.35 -5.04
C ILE A 97 -6.74 -0.33 -5.76
N GLN A 98 -7.80 -0.81 -6.40
CA GLN A 98 -8.74 0.05 -7.09
C GLN A 98 -9.69 0.71 -6.09
N HIS A 99 -9.84 2.02 -6.20
CA HIS A 99 -10.86 2.76 -5.46
C HIS A 99 -12.25 2.51 -6.09
N ASP A 100 -13.27 2.27 -5.27
CA ASP A 100 -14.65 2.10 -5.75
C ASP A 100 -15.28 3.47 -6.05
N CYS A 101 -14.90 4.05 -7.19
CA CYS A 101 -15.36 5.38 -7.60
C CYS A 101 -16.88 5.45 -7.82
N VAL A 102 -17.50 4.33 -8.23
CA VAL A 102 -18.95 4.25 -8.51
C VAL A 102 -19.73 4.43 -7.22
N ARG A 103 -19.38 3.67 -6.16
CA ARG A 103 -20.03 3.79 -4.85
C ARG A 103 -19.79 5.16 -4.21
N ASN A 104 -18.57 5.68 -4.33
CA ASN A 104 -18.18 6.96 -3.75
C ASN A 104 -18.58 8.18 -4.60
N LYS A 105 -19.27 7.98 -5.73
CA LYS A 105 -19.76 9.04 -6.64
C LYS A 105 -18.67 10.04 -7.01
N CYS A 106 -17.45 9.54 -7.27
CA CYS A 106 -16.33 10.41 -7.55
C CYS A 106 -16.52 11.10 -8.90
N THR A 107 -16.26 12.40 -8.94
CA THR A 107 -16.34 13.18 -10.18
C THR A 107 -15.08 13.01 -11.01
N VAL A 108 -15.25 12.95 -12.32
CA VAL A 108 -14.15 13.01 -13.28
C VAL A 108 -13.54 14.41 -13.19
N GLN A 109 -12.27 14.50 -12.81
CA GLN A 109 -11.55 15.76 -12.65
C GLN A 109 -10.66 16.08 -13.84
N GLN A 110 -10.20 15.04 -14.54
CA GLN A 110 -9.25 15.17 -15.64
C GLN A 110 -9.67 14.31 -16.82
N THR A 111 -9.14 14.61 -18.01
CA THR A 111 -9.31 13.79 -19.20
C THR A 111 -7.94 13.46 -19.75
N ILE A 112 -7.66 12.18 -19.92
CA ILE A 112 -6.38 11.68 -20.43
C ILE A 112 -6.56 11.04 -21.80
N VAL A 113 -5.50 11.11 -22.60
CA VAL A 113 -5.40 10.36 -23.85
C VAL A 113 -5.22 8.88 -23.51
N VAL A 114 -5.95 8.01 -24.22
CA VAL A 114 -5.80 6.56 -24.07
C VAL A 114 -4.60 6.12 -24.89
N CYS A 115 -3.61 5.52 -24.23
CA CYS A 115 -2.51 4.85 -24.94
C CYS A 115 -2.89 3.39 -25.25
N GLN A 116 -2.60 2.96 -26.48
CA GLN A 116 -2.66 1.56 -26.90
C GLN A 116 -1.34 1.20 -27.56
N GLU A 117 -0.77 0.04 -27.23
CA GLU A 117 0.53 -0.40 -27.79
C GLU A 117 1.66 0.63 -27.64
N GLN A 118 1.64 1.40 -26.54
CA GLN A 118 2.58 2.51 -26.26
C GLN A 118 2.46 3.71 -27.22
N GLN A 119 1.39 3.79 -28.01
CA GLN A 119 1.08 4.94 -28.86
C GLN A 119 -0.15 5.67 -28.34
N ASP A 120 -0.10 7.00 -28.41
CA ASP A 120 -1.24 7.86 -28.13
C ASP A 120 -2.34 7.62 -29.17
N THR A 121 -3.58 7.44 -28.72
CA THR A 121 -4.74 7.35 -29.62
C THR A 121 -5.53 8.66 -29.61
N GLU A 122 -6.50 8.80 -30.51
CA GLU A 122 -7.44 9.94 -30.46
C GLU A 122 -8.48 9.79 -29.34
N LEU A 123 -8.57 8.60 -28.72
CA LEU A 123 -9.54 8.31 -27.69
C LEU A 123 -9.14 9.01 -26.38
N ARG A 124 -10.15 9.59 -25.73
CA ARG A 124 -10.00 10.26 -24.44
C ARG A 124 -10.85 9.58 -23.37
N LYS A 125 -10.31 9.45 -22.17
CA LYS A 125 -11.00 8.86 -21.03
C LYS A 125 -10.97 9.82 -19.84
N GLY A 126 -12.11 9.94 -19.16
CA GLY A 126 -12.20 10.64 -17.89
C GLY A 126 -11.39 9.93 -16.81
N GLN A 127 -10.59 10.69 -16.07
CA GLN A 127 -9.79 10.23 -14.94
C GLN A 127 -10.32 10.86 -13.64
N VAL A 128 -10.46 10.00 -12.63
CA VAL A 128 -10.70 10.40 -11.24
C VAL A 128 -9.34 10.41 -10.54
N VAL A 129 -9.04 11.51 -9.83
CA VAL A 129 -7.79 11.66 -9.06
C VAL A 129 -8.12 11.45 -7.58
N HIS A 130 -7.35 10.59 -6.90
CA HIS A 130 -7.49 10.24 -5.48
C HIS A 130 -6.20 10.54 -4.72
#